data_AF-A0A192D176-F1
#
_entry.id   AF-A0A192D176-F1
#
_cell.length_a   1.000
_cell.length_b   1.000
_cell.length_c   1.000
_cell.angle_alpha   90.00
_cell.angle_beta   90.00
_cell.angle_gamma   90.00
#
_symmetry.space_group_name_H-M   'P 1'
#
loop_
_entity.id
_entity.type
_entity.pdbx_description
1 polymer ?
#
loop_
_entity_poly.entity_id
_entity_poly.type
_entity_poly.pdbx_seq_one_letter_code
_entity_poly.pdbx_strand_id
1 'polypeptide(L)'
;MLSEFKAFIAKGNVMDLAVGVIIGAAFGAIVKSLTDDIIMPLIGWIVGNIDFSDRYWVLSGDVAPGTSLAAAREAGANVLALGAFVSVVINFLILAFIIFMMVRYVNKITKQFARHEEAAAPAGPSETELLIEIRDALKK
;
A
#
# COMPACT_ATOMS: atom_id res chain seq x y z
N MET A 1 14.39 -1.18 -35.02
CA MET A 1 14.52 -0.46 -33.73
C MET A 1 13.24 0.26 -33.30
N LEU A 2 12.90 1.45 -33.83
CA LEU A 2 11.70 2.20 -33.36
C LEU A 2 10.37 1.50 -33.67
N SER A 3 10.26 0.83 -34.82
CA SER A 3 9.11 0.03 -35.21
C SER A 3 8.94 -1.24 -34.35
N GLU A 4 10.05 -1.94 -34.10
CA GLU A 4 10.11 -3.13 -33.23
C GLU A 4 9.83 -2.78 -31.77
N PHE A 5 10.31 -1.63 -31.30
CA PHE A 5 10.01 -1.10 -29.97
C PHE A 5 8.52 -0.77 -29.84
N LYS A 6 7.92 -0.09 -30.83
CA LYS A 6 6.48 0.17 -30.84
C LYS A 6 5.67 -1.13 -30.83
N ALA A 7 6.08 -2.15 -31.60
CA ALA A 7 5.44 -3.46 -31.63
C ALA A 7 5.61 -4.23 -30.30
N PHE A 8 6.73 -4.05 -29.60
CA PHE A 8 6.98 -4.63 -28.29
C PHE A 8 6.09 -4.02 -27.19
N ILE A 9 5.98 -2.69 -27.15
CA ILE A 9 5.15 -1.99 -26.15
C ILE A 9 3.65 -2.19 -26.45
N ALA A 10 3.28 -2.37 -27.72
CA ALA A 10 1.90 -2.66 -28.12
C ALA A 10 1.40 -4.05 -27.65
N LYS A 11 2.27 -4.91 -27.11
CA LYS A 11 1.82 -6.09 -26.36
C LYS A 11 1.15 -5.60 -25.08
N GLY A 12 -0.18 -5.64 -25.01
CA GLY A 12 -0.98 -5.14 -23.88
C GLY A 12 -0.47 -5.58 -22.50
N ASN A 13 0.00 -6.82 -22.37
CA ASN A 13 0.58 -7.35 -21.13
C ASN A 13 1.80 -6.57 -20.60
N VAL A 14 2.59 -5.92 -21.47
CA VAL A 14 3.76 -5.12 -21.07
C VAL A 14 3.32 -3.73 -20.60
N MET A 15 2.34 -3.13 -21.28
CA MET A 15 1.81 -1.82 -20.91
C MET A 15 1.09 -1.87 -19.57
N ASP A 16 0.23 -2.86 -19.35
CA ASP A 16 -0.52 -3.01 -18.09
C ASP A 16 0.43 -3.28 -16.91
N LEU A 17 1.48 -4.06 -17.14
CA LEU A 17 2.52 -4.30 -16.14
C LEU A 17 3.31 -3.02 -15.83
N ALA A 18 3.68 -2.24 -16.84
CA ALA A 18 4.39 -0.98 -16.66
C ALA A 18 3.54 0.02 -15.84
N VAL A 19 2.26 0.15 -16.17
CA VAL A 19 1.31 0.99 -15.42
C VAL A 19 1.17 0.50 -13.97
N GLY A 20 1.00 -0.80 -13.77
CA GLY A 20 0.91 -1.41 -12.43
C GLY A 20 2.14 -1.15 -11.56
N VAL A 21 3.35 -1.26 -12.11
CA VAL A 21 4.60 -1.00 -11.38
C VAL A 21 4.74 0.49 -11.03
N ILE A 22 4.46 1.39 -11.98
CA ILE A 22 4.56 2.84 -11.76
C ILE A 22 3.55 3.29 -10.70
N ILE A 23 2.29 2.86 -10.82
CA ILE A 23 1.24 3.18 -9.85
C ILE A 23 1.57 2.56 -8.49
N GLY A 24 2.07 1.32 -8.45
CA GLY A 24 2.48 0.65 -7.21
C GLY A 24 3.59 1.41 -6.48
N ALA A 25 4.61 1.87 -7.20
CA ALA A 25 5.69 2.68 -6.64
C ALA A 25 5.20 4.03 -6.11
N ALA A 26 4.38 4.74 -6.88
CA ALA A 26 3.80 6.02 -6.47
C ALA A 26 2.87 5.87 -5.25
N PHE A 27 2.03 4.83 -5.24
CA PHE A 27 1.16 4.52 -4.11
C PHE A 27 1.96 4.19 -2.84
N GLY A 28 3.03 3.40 -2.97
CA GLY A 28 3.96 3.14 -1.86
C GLY A 28 4.54 4.41 -1.25
N ALA A 29 4.92 5.39 -2.07
CA ALA A 29 5.42 6.69 -1.60
C ALA A 29 4.36 7.50 -0.83
N ILE A 30 3.11 7.51 -1.31
CA ILE A 30 1.98 8.17 -0.61
C ILE A 30 1.75 7.54 0.75
N VAL A 31 1.71 6.21 0.81
CA VAL A 31 1.50 5.47 2.05
C VAL A 31 2.65 5.71 3.03
N LYS A 32 3.90 5.72 2.54
CA LYS A 32 5.08 6.04 3.36
C LYS A 32 4.97 7.44 3.94
N SER A 33 4.66 8.46 3.14
CA SER A 33 4.50 9.84 3.63
C SER A 33 3.36 9.97 4.64
N LEU A 34 2.22 9.32 4.41
CA LEU A 34 1.13 9.29 5.39
C LEU A 34 1.58 8.69 6.73
N THR A 35 2.39 7.64 6.70
CA THR A 35 2.86 6.96 7.91
C THR A 35 3.93 7.77 8.62
N ASP A 36 4.99 8.17 7.91
CA ASP A 36 6.17 8.83 8.47
C ASP A 36 5.91 10.29 8.82
N ASP A 37 5.18 11.03 7.99
CA ASP A 37 5.02 12.49 8.12
C ASP A 37 3.75 12.91 8.87
N ILE A 38 2.74 12.04 8.96
CA ILE A 38 1.46 12.35 9.60
C ILE A 38 1.25 11.46 10.83
N ILE A 39 1.25 10.14 10.67
CA ILE A 39 0.88 9.22 11.75
C ILE A 39 1.95 9.15 12.84
N MET A 40 3.23 9.00 12.48
CA MET A 40 4.31 8.92 13.47
C MET A 40 4.44 10.17 14.35
N PRO A 41 4.36 11.41 13.81
CA PRO A 41 4.30 12.61 14.64
C PRO A 41 3.08 12.66 15.57
N LEU A 42 1.91 12.20 15.10
CA LEU A 42 0.69 12.13 15.92
C LEU A 42 0.83 11.12 17.06
N ILE A 43 1.37 9.93 16.77
CA ILE A 43 1.65 8.91 17.79
C ILE A 43 2.69 9.43 18.78
N GLY A 44 3.77 10.04 18.28
CA GLY A 44 4.82 10.64 19.08
C GLY A 44 4.32 11.76 19.99
N TRP A 45 3.32 12.53 19.55
CA TRP A 45 2.68 13.55 20.36
C TRP A 45 1.81 12.96 21.49
N ILE A 46 1.13 11.83 21.26
CA ILE A 46 0.22 11.21 22.24
C ILE A 46 0.97 10.33 23.25
N VAL A 47 1.89 9.48 22.77
CA VAL A 47 2.55 8.44 23.58
C VAL A 47 3.95 8.87 24.04
N GLY A 48 4.46 9.99 23.51
CA GLY A 48 5.85 10.42 23.68
C GLY A 48 6.73 9.87 22.56
N ASN A 49 7.99 10.33 22.50
CA ASN A 49 8.93 9.95 21.45
C ASN A 49 9.35 8.48 21.62
N ILE A 50 8.58 7.54 21.05
CA ILE A 50 8.87 6.10 21.06
C ILE A 50 9.95 5.81 19.99
N ASP A 51 11.14 6.36 20.17
CA ASP A 51 12.26 6.04 19.29
C ASP A 51 13.24 5.10 20.00
N PHE A 52 13.22 3.83 19.59
CA PHE A 52 14.18 2.84 20.05
C PHE A 52 15.45 2.83 19.20
N SER A 53 15.55 3.64 18.14
CA SER A 53 16.62 3.52 17.13
C SER A 53 18.03 3.73 17.69
N ASP A 54 18.16 4.57 18.73
CA ASP A 54 19.43 4.82 19.43
C ASP A 54 19.75 3.81 20.54
N ARG A 55 18.93 2.76 20.71
CA ARG A 55 19.25 1.65 21.63
C ARG A 55 20.11 0.64 20.89
N TYR A 56 21.41 0.72 21.09
CA TYR A 56 22.37 -0.20 20.52
C TYR A 56 23.38 -0.70 21.55
N TRP A 57 23.98 -1.84 21.27
CA TRP A 57 25.04 -2.42 22.08
C TRP A 57 26.34 -2.43 21.27
N VAL A 58 27.37 -1.78 21.78
CA VAL A 58 28.72 -1.82 21.19
C VAL A 58 29.38 -3.18 21.45
N LEU A 59 29.72 -3.89 20.39
CA LEU A 59 30.48 -5.15 20.43
C LEU A 59 31.99 -4.93 20.39
N SER A 60 32.45 -3.94 19.62
CA SER A 60 33.86 -3.59 19.51
C SER A 60 34.04 -2.14 19.05
N GLY A 61 35.07 -1.46 19.54
CA GLY A 61 35.30 -0.03 19.33
C GLY A 61 35.03 0.78 20.60
N ASP A 62 35.65 1.95 20.70
CA ASP A 62 35.47 2.84 21.84
C ASP A 62 34.53 3.98 21.43
N VAL A 63 33.39 4.06 22.11
CA VAL A 63 32.33 5.03 21.80
C VAL A 63 31.85 5.61 23.11
N ALA A 64 31.86 6.94 23.20
CA ALA A 64 31.42 7.62 24.41
C ALA A 64 29.95 7.25 24.72
N PRO A 65 29.61 7.00 26.00
CA PRO A 65 28.24 6.69 26.39
C PRO A 65 27.30 7.85 26.03
N GLY A 66 26.21 7.55 25.34
CA GLY A 66 25.25 8.54 24.84
C GLY A 66 25.52 9.06 23.43
N THR A 67 26.49 8.50 22.69
CA THR A 67 26.61 8.74 21.25
C THR A 67 25.41 8.18 20.49
N SER A 68 24.94 8.85 19.43
CA SER A 68 23.85 8.33 18.60
C SER A 68 24.29 7.09 17.82
N LEU A 69 23.34 6.26 17.38
CA LEU A 69 23.64 5.08 16.55
C LEU A 69 24.47 5.46 15.31
N ALA A 70 24.12 6.59 14.69
CA ALA A 70 24.80 7.11 13.50
C ALA A 70 26.26 7.46 13.80
N ALA A 71 26.50 8.21 14.87
CA ALA A 71 27.85 8.60 15.28
C ALA A 71 28.71 7.39 15.69
N ALA A 72 28.10 6.38 16.35
CA ALA A 72 28.79 5.15 16.72
C ALA A 72 29.23 4.33 15.49
N ARG A 73 28.38 4.28 14.45
CA ARG A 73 28.72 3.61 13.18
C ARG A 73 29.80 4.36 12.40
N GLU A 74 29.74 5.70 12.37
CA GLU A 74 30.76 6.53 11.71
C GLU A 74 32.12 6.44 12.41
N ALA A 75 32.14 6.31 13.74
CA ALA A 75 33.36 6.05 14.50
C ALA A 75 33.99 4.67 14.24
N GLY A 76 33.39 3.85 13.37
CA GLY A 76 33.87 2.50 13.06
C GLY A 76 33.60 1.48 14.15
N ALA A 77 32.74 1.81 15.13
CA ALA A 77 32.35 0.87 16.16
C ALA A 77 31.38 -0.18 15.61
N ASN A 78 31.62 -1.44 15.95
CA ASN A 78 30.70 -2.53 15.64
C ASN A 78 29.56 -2.50 16.65
N VAL A 79 28.35 -2.19 16.20
CA VAL A 79 27.17 -1.99 17.05
C VAL A 79 26.03 -2.92 16.67
N LEU A 80 25.48 -3.64 17.66
CA LEU A 80 24.21 -4.33 17.56
C LEU A 80 23.06 -3.36 17.79
N ALA A 81 22.46 -2.92 16.69
CA ALA A 81 21.35 -1.96 16.66
C ALA A 81 19.99 -2.63 16.90
N LEU A 82 19.83 -3.37 18.01
CA LEU A 82 18.57 -4.08 18.31
C LEU A 82 17.38 -3.11 18.40
N GLY A 83 17.61 -1.91 18.94
CA GLY A 83 16.59 -0.88 19.00
C GLY A 83 16.15 -0.35 17.65
N ALA A 84 17.09 -0.12 16.72
CA ALA A 84 16.77 0.27 15.35
C ALA A 84 16.00 -0.83 14.61
N PHE A 85 16.36 -2.10 14.82
CA PHE A 85 15.62 -3.21 14.24
C PHE A 85 14.17 -3.28 14.77
N VAL A 86 13.98 -3.18 16.09
CA VAL A 86 12.64 -3.17 16.70
C VAL A 86 11.83 -1.96 16.22
N SER A 87 12.45 -0.79 16.10
CA SER A 87 11.82 0.42 15.54
C SER A 87 11.30 0.17 14.12
N VAL A 88 12.12 -0.43 13.23
CA VAL A 88 11.71 -0.79 11.87
C VAL A 88 10.56 -1.80 11.87
N VAL A 89 10.58 -2.80 12.75
CA VAL A 89 9.48 -3.80 12.86
C VAL A 89 8.18 -3.13 13.30
N ILE A 90 8.23 -2.24 14.31
CA ILE A 90 7.06 -1.50 14.78
C ILE A 90 6.50 -0.62 13.65
N ASN A 91 7.36 0.13 12.95
CA ASN A 91 6.97 0.99 11.84
C ASN A 91 6.33 0.18 10.71
N PHE A 92 6.87 -1.00 10.40
CA PHE A 92 6.29 -1.91 9.41
C PHE A 92 4.90 -2.40 9.83
N LEU A 93 4.69 -2.76 11.10
CA LEU A 93 3.37 -3.18 11.59
C LEU A 93 2.35 -2.05 11.53
N ILE A 94 2.75 -0.82 11.87
CA ILE A 94 1.90 0.37 11.75
C ILE A 94 1.54 0.62 10.28
N LEU A 95 2.54 0.60 9.40
CA LEU A 95 2.37 0.76 7.95
C LEU A 95 1.40 -0.29 7.38
N ALA A 96 1.61 -1.57 7.72
CA ALA A 96 0.77 -2.68 7.28
C ALA A 96 -0.68 -2.51 7.76
N PHE A 97 -0.88 -2.07 9.01
CA PHE A 97 -2.20 -1.80 9.57
C PHE A 97 -2.91 -0.65 8.84
N ILE A 98 -2.19 0.42 8.51
CA ILE A 98 -2.73 1.57 7.76
C ILE A 98 -3.12 1.15 6.34
N ILE A 99 -2.24 0.43 5.63
CA ILE A 99 -2.53 -0.10 4.29
C ILE A 99 -3.78 -0.96 4.33
N PHE A 100 -3.88 -1.86 5.33
CA PHE A 100 -5.05 -2.69 5.51
C PHE A 100 -6.33 -1.85 5.71
N MET A 101 -6.28 -0.81 6.53
CA MET A 101 -7.42 0.10 6.72
C MET A 101 -7.81 0.84 5.43
N MET A 102 -6.83 1.35 4.67
CA MET A 102 -7.07 2.02 3.39
C MET A 102 -7.73 1.08 2.38
N VAL A 103 -7.16 -0.11 2.19
CA VAL A 103 -7.71 -1.12 1.27
C VAL A 103 -9.11 -1.53 1.70
N ARG A 104 -9.35 -1.71 3.01
CA ARG A 104 -10.68 -1.99 3.55
C ARG A 104 -11.66 -0.86 3.24
N TYR A 105 -11.24 0.40 3.34
CA TYR A 105 -12.10 1.56 3.07
C TYR A 105 -12.44 1.67 1.59
N VAL A 106 -11.44 1.52 0.70
CA VAL A 106 -11.65 1.48 -0.75
C VAL A 106 -12.60 0.34 -1.13
N ASN A 107 -12.35 -0.88 -0.63
CA ASN A 107 -13.21 -2.04 -0.88
C ASN A 107 -14.65 -1.82 -0.38
N LYS A 108 -14.84 -1.10 0.74
CA LYS A 108 -16.18 -0.74 1.25
C LYS A 108 -16.88 0.21 0.29
N ILE A 109 -16.18 1.24 -0.19
CA ILE A 109 -16.70 2.22 -1.15
C ILE A 109 -17.03 1.56 -2.48
N THR A 110 -16.14 0.75 -3.04
CA THR A 110 -16.37 0.03 -4.31
C THR A 110 -17.59 -0.89 -4.21
N LYS A 111 -17.78 -1.60 -3.09
CA LYS A 111 -18.99 -2.40 -2.85
C LYS A 111 -20.26 -1.56 -2.75
N GLN A 112 -20.19 -0.34 -2.23
CA GLN A 112 -21.32 0.58 -2.15
C GLN A 112 -21.70 1.17 -3.50
N PHE A 113 -20.72 1.44 -4.37
CA PHE A 113 -20.97 1.89 -5.75
C PHE A 113 -21.52 0.76 -6.62
N ALA A 114 -20.94 -0.43 -6.57
CA ALA A 114 -21.44 -1.60 -7.33
C ALA A 114 -22.89 -1.97 -6.94
N ARG A 115 -23.25 -1.89 -5.65
CA ARG A 115 -24.63 -2.09 -5.19
C ARG A 115 -25.60 -0.99 -5.64
N HIS A 116 -25.13 0.23 -5.84
CA HIS A 116 -25.96 1.32 -6.35
C HIS A 116 -26.24 1.16 -7.85
N GLU A 117 -25.30 0.63 -8.63
CA GLU A 117 -25.53 0.27 -10.04
C GLU A 117 -26.56 -0.86 -10.18
N GLU A 118 -26.50 -1.89 -9.33
CA GLU A 118 -27.50 -2.97 -9.30
C GLU A 118 -28.90 -2.49 -8.88
N ALA A 119 -28.99 -1.45 -8.04
CA ALA A 119 -30.26 -0.89 -7.59
C ALA A 119 -30.84 0.18 -8.54
N ALA A 120 -30.00 0.80 -9.38
CA ALA A 120 -30.38 1.86 -10.31
C ALA A 120 -30.64 1.36 -11.73
N ALA A 121 -30.24 0.12 -12.07
CA ALA A 121 -30.80 -0.54 -13.23
C ALA A 121 -32.28 -0.84 -12.92
N PRO A 122 -33.27 -0.24 -13.62
CA PRO A 122 -34.59 -0.85 -13.63
C PRO A 122 -34.37 -2.29 -14.05
N ALA A 123 -34.91 -3.24 -13.30
CA ALA A 123 -34.96 -4.63 -13.75
C ALA A 123 -35.70 -4.61 -15.09
N GLY A 124 -34.95 -4.51 -16.19
CA GLY A 124 -35.47 -4.81 -17.50
C GLY A 124 -36.02 -6.24 -17.43
N PRO A 125 -37.02 -6.57 -18.26
CA PRO A 125 -37.62 -7.89 -18.23
C PRO A 125 -36.50 -8.92 -18.25
N SER A 126 -36.52 -9.81 -17.26
CA SER A 126 -35.57 -10.90 -17.14
C SER A 126 -35.49 -11.65 -18.47
N GLU A 127 -34.34 -12.26 -18.78
CA GLU A 127 -34.20 -13.05 -20.01
C GLU A 127 -35.34 -14.09 -20.15
N THR A 128 -35.82 -14.61 -19.02
CA THR A 128 -37.01 -15.46 -18.92
C THR A 128 -38.30 -14.80 -19.39
N GLU A 129 -38.55 -13.54 -19.04
CA GLU A 129 -39.74 -12.79 -19.49
C GLU A 129 -39.65 -12.49 -20.99
N LEU A 130 -38.47 -12.10 -21.49
CA LEU A 130 -38.22 -11.89 -22.92
C LEU A 130 -38.42 -13.19 -23.73
N LEU A 131 -37.97 -14.33 -23.22
CA LEU A 131 -38.18 -15.64 -23.87
C LEU A 131 -39.66 -16.05 -23.89
N ILE A 132 -40.44 -15.70 -22.86
CA ILE A 132 -41.89 -15.93 -22.82
C ILE A 132 -42.60 -15.05 -23.86
N GLU A 133 -42.24 -13.77 -23.95
CA GLU A 133 -42.79 -12.85 -24.95
C GLU A 133 -42.47 -13.31 -26.38
N ILE A 134 -41.24 -13.72 -26.66
CA ILE A 134 -40.83 -14.27 -27.97
C ILE A 134 -41.61 -15.54 -28.31
N ARG A 135 -41.78 -16.46 -27.34
CA ARG A 135 -42.55 -17.69 -27.52
C ARG A 135 -44.01 -17.39 -27.88
N ASP A 136 -44.62 -16.44 -27.18
CA ASP A 136 -46.03 -16.11 -27.37
C ASP A 136 -46.26 -15.31 -28.67
N ALA A 137 -45.28 -14.51 -29.09
CA ALA A 137 -45.27 -13.86 -30.40
C ALA A 137 -45.15 -14.87 -31.57
N LEU A 138 -44.39 -15.95 -31.41
CA LEU A 138 -44.21 -17.02 -32.42
C LEU A 138 -45.40 -17.98 -32.55
N LYS A 139 -46.34 -17.97 -31.60
CA LYS A 139 -47.55 -18.80 -31.64
C LYS A 139 -48.69 -18.19 -32.48
N LYS A 140 -48.55 -16.92 -32.91
CA LYS A 140 -49.46 -16.27 -33.85
C LYS A 140 -48.99 -16.50 -35.28
#